data_AF-A0A1I1AN02-F1
#
_entry.id   AF-A0A1I1AN02-F1
#
_cell.length_a   1.000
_cell.length_b   1.000
_cell.length_c   1.000
_cell.angle_alpha   90.00
_cell.angle_beta   90.00
_cell.angle_gamma   90.00
#
_symmetry.space_group_name_H-M   'P 1'
#
loop_
_entity.id
_entity.type
_entity.pdbx_description
1 polymer ?
#
loop_
_entity_poly.entity_id
_entity_poly.type
_entity_poly.pdbx_seq_one_letter_code
_entity_poly.pdbx_strand_id
1 'polypeptide(L)'
;MLVGLLAAWLAAVAWVTLRPAPAEPGTFDVVRAVIARLDGWGLPVTYDGVERAANVVMFVPGGLLLAALLLPGRGAGTARGTTPEADAAAPTRRPSLRVVVPVVLAGAALSSAVELSQAAFLPTRVPTVVDVVMNTAGAAVGALLAPVAVRLLARVDLPGARRR
;
A
#
# COMPACT_ATOMS: atom_id res chain seq x y z
N MET A 1 -11.37 11.76 -6.58
CA MET A 1 -9.90 11.71 -6.47
C MET A 1 -9.39 10.35 -5.98
N LEU A 2 -9.70 9.92 -4.74
CA LEU A 2 -9.20 8.65 -4.17
C LEU A 2 -9.52 7.38 -4.98
N VAL A 3 -10.74 7.27 -5.50
CA VAL A 3 -11.14 6.13 -6.37
C VAL A 3 -10.29 6.08 -7.65
N GLY A 4 -9.98 7.25 -8.24
CA GLY A 4 -9.11 7.33 -9.42
C GLY A 4 -7.67 6.93 -9.10
N LEU A 5 -7.15 7.31 -7.93
CA LEU A 5 -5.83 6.86 -7.47
C LEU A 5 -5.80 5.35 -7.20
N LEU A 6 -6.86 4.79 -6.62
CA LEU A 6 -6.97 3.35 -6.40
C LEU A 6 -7.01 2.60 -7.74
N ALA A 7 -7.78 3.09 -8.71
CA ALA A 7 -7.82 2.51 -10.05
C ALA A 7 -6.46 2.59 -10.76
N ALA A 8 -5.77 3.74 -10.67
CA ALA A 8 -4.43 3.90 -11.21
C ALA A 8 -3.42 2.96 -10.53
N TRP A 9 -3.51 2.79 -9.21
CA TRP A 9 -2.67 1.84 -8.47
C TRP A 9 -2.96 0.39 -8.89
N LEU A 10 -4.23 -0.01 -9.04
CA LEU A 10 -4.60 -1.34 -9.54
C LEU A 10 -4.03 -1.60 -10.94
N ALA A 11 -4.12 -0.61 -11.83
CA ALA A 11 -3.53 -0.69 -13.16
C ALA A 11 -2.00 -0.83 -13.11
N ALA A 12 -1.33 -0.09 -12.21
CA ALA A 12 0.12 -0.19 -12.02
C ALA A 12 0.53 -1.57 -11.48
N VAL A 13 -0.20 -2.12 -10.51
CA VAL A 13 0.05 -3.48 -9.99
C VAL A 13 -0.13 -4.51 -11.08
N ALA A 14 -1.26 -4.48 -11.79
CA ALA A 14 -1.52 -5.40 -12.90
C ALA A 14 -0.43 -5.30 -13.97
N TRP A 15 0.00 -4.08 -14.31
CA TRP A 15 1.07 -3.85 -15.26
C TRP A 15 2.40 -4.44 -14.81
N VAL A 16 2.76 -4.34 -13.53
CA VAL A 16 4.02 -4.86 -13.00
C VAL A 16 3.98 -6.39 -12.87
N THR A 17 2.88 -6.95 -12.40
CA THR A 17 2.79 -8.37 -12.03
C THR A 17 2.37 -9.28 -13.18
N LEU A 18 1.53 -8.80 -14.10
CA LEU A 18 1.02 -9.59 -15.24
C LEU A 18 1.93 -9.47 -16.47
N ARG A 19 3.24 -9.42 -16.23
CA ARG A 19 4.27 -9.46 -17.27
C ARG A 19 5.06 -10.77 -17.21
N PRO A 20 5.48 -11.30 -18.37
CA PRO A 20 6.42 -12.41 -18.42
C PRO A 20 7.66 -12.12 -17.57
N ALA A 21 8.22 -13.15 -16.94
CA ALA A 21 9.48 -13.01 -16.24
C ALA A 21 10.58 -12.57 -17.23
N PRO A 22 11.51 -11.67 -16.84
CA PRO A 22 12.62 -11.30 -17.70
C PRO A 22 13.48 -12.52 -18.04
N ALA A 23 13.77 -12.72 -19.33
CA ALA A 23 14.57 -13.85 -19.80
C ALA A 23 16.09 -13.57 -19.78
N GLU A 24 16.49 -12.30 -19.67
CA GLU A 24 17.89 -11.90 -19.86
C GLU A 24 18.66 -11.65 -18.55
N PRO A 25 19.90 -12.18 -18.44
CA PRO A 25 20.83 -11.86 -17.36
C PRO A 25 21.19 -10.36 -17.39
N GLY A 26 20.69 -9.59 -16.43
CA GLY A 26 20.96 -8.14 -16.33
C GLY A 26 19.78 -7.31 -15.80
N THR A 27 18.56 -7.86 -15.90
CA THR A 27 17.33 -7.15 -15.54
C THR A 27 17.26 -6.69 -14.07
N PHE A 28 18.06 -7.28 -13.18
CA PHE A 28 18.05 -7.01 -11.74
C PHE A 28 19.32 -6.37 -11.21
N ASP A 29 20.10 -5.67 -12.04
CA ASP A 29 21.36 -5.05 -11.61
C ASP A 29 21.17 -4.03 -10.48
N VAL A 30 20.05 -3.30 -10.47
CA VAL A 30 19.69 -2.41 -9.36
C VAL A 30 19.48 -3.20 -8.07
N VAL A 31 18.79 -4.34 -8.13
CA VAL A 31 18.55 -5.20 -6.95
C VAL A 31 19.88 -5.75 -6.43
N ARG A 32 20.75 -6.21 -7.33
CA ARG A 32 22.11 -6.66 -6.97
C ARG A 32 22.93 -5.55 -6.33
N ALA A 33 22.86 -4.32 -6.85
CA ALA A 33 23.55 -3.17 -6.27
C ALA A 33 23.04 -2.82 -4.87
N VAL A 34 21.72 -2.89 -4.64
CA VAL A 34 21.11 -2.68 -3.32
C VAL A 34 21.55 -3.77 -2.34
N ILE A 35 21.51 -5.04 -2.76
CA ILE A 35 21.95 -6.17 -1.92
C ILE A 35 23.42 -6.00 -1.52
N ALA A 36 24.31 -5.74 -2.48
CA ALA A 36 25.73 -5.53 -2.20
C ALA A 36 25.99 -4.35 -1.24
N ARG A 37 25.16 -3.29 -1.33
CA ARG A 37 25.26 -2.13 -0.44
C ARG A 37 24.83 -2.45 0.98
N LEU A 38 23.80 -3.29 1.15
CA LEU A 38 23.28 -3.71 2.45
C LEU A 38 24.17 -4.76 3.12
N ASP A 39 24.75 -5.67 2.33
CA ASP A 39 25.75 -6.63 2.79
C ASP A 39 27.01 -5.89 3.31
N GLY A 40 27.40 -4.79 2.66
CA GLY A 40 28.44 -3.88 3.15
C GLY A 40 28.14 -3.22 4.51
N TRP A 41 26.90 -3.28 5.00
CA TRP A 41 26.52 -2.85 6.35
C TRP A 41 26.38 -4.02 7.34
N GLY A 42 26.74 -5.24 6.94
CA GLY A 42 26.62 -6.45 7.77
C GLY A 42 25.21 -7.01 7.87
N LEU A 43 24.30 -6.58 6.99
CA LEU A 43 22.93 -7.11 6.92
C LEU A 43 22.88 -8.22 5.87
N PRO A 44 22.64 -9.49 6.25
CA PRO A 44 22.57 -10.60 5.30
C PRO A 44 21.24 -10.54 4.52
N VAL A 45 21.17 -9.67 3.52
CA VAL A 45 19.98 -9.47 2.69
C VAL A 45 20.08 -10.34 1.45
N THR A 46 19.16 -11.29 1.30
CA THR A 46 19.07 -12.15 0.12
C THR A 46 18.19 -11.52 -0.96
N TYR A 47 18.33 -11.99 -2.20
CA TYR A 47 17.43 -11.62 -3.29
C TYR A 47 15.96 -11.86 -2.93
N ASP A 48 15.65 -13.05 -2.41
CA ASP A 48 14.32 -13.38 -1.89
C ASP A 48 13.81 -12.40 -0.82
N GLY A 49 14.71 -11.93 0.05
CA GLY A 49 14.36 -10.96 1.08
C GLY A 49 13.93 -9.61 0.49
N VAL A 50 14.66 -9.14 -0.53
CA VAL A 50 14.33 -7.90 -1.25
C VAL A 50 13.02 -8.07 -2.01
N GLU A 51 12.80 -9.21 -2.67
CA GLU A 51 11.57 -9.50 -3.40
C GLU A 51 10.34 -9.48 -2.47
N ARG A 52 10.43 -10.17 -1.32
CA ARG A 52 9.36 -10.17 -0.30
C ARG A 52 9.08 -8.76 0.24
N ALA A 53 10.12 -7.98 0.50
CA ALA A 53 9.97 -6.59 0.95
C ALA A 53 9.31 -5.71 -0.13
N ALA A 54 9.70 -5.88 -1.39
CA ALA A 54 9.10 -5.16 -2.51
C ALA A 54 7.60 -5.46 -2.64
N ASN A 55 7.19 -6.72 -2.45
CA ASN A 55 5.79 -7.14 -2.44
C ASN A 55 4.98 -6.45 -1.33
N VAL A 56 5.52 -6.40 -0.10
CA VAL A 56 4.91 -5.61 0.99
C VAL A 56 4.77 -4.14 0.59
N VAL A 57 5.86 -3.50 0.16
CA VAL A 57 5.88 -2.07 -0.18
C VAL A 57 4.91 -1.74 -1.31
N MET A 58 4.82 -2.58 -2.34
CA MET A 58 3.92 -2.40 -3.48
C MET A 58 2.44 -2.35 -3.06
N PHE A 59 2.05 -3.10 -2.02
CA PHE A 59 0.67 -3.17 -1.52
C PHE A 59 0.30 -2.13 -0.46
N VAL A 60 1.28 -1.44 0.15
CA VAL A 60 1.02 -0.36 1.13
C VAL A 60 0.15 0.76 0.54
N PRO A 61 0.40 1.32 -0.66
CA PRO A 61 -0.44 2.37 -1.23
C PRO A 61 -1.89 1.92 -1.45
N GLY A 62 -2.11 0.71 -1.96
CA GLY A 62 -3.44 0.16 -2.17
C GLY A 62 -4.22 0.00 -0.85
N GLY A 63 -3.56 -0.54 0.17
CA GLY A 63 -4.13 -0.66 1.52
C GLY A 63 -4.49 0.70 2.12
N LEU A 64 -3.63 1.70 1.95
CA LEU A 64 -3.86 3.07 2.40
C LEU A 64 -5.05 3.72 1.68
N LEU A 65 -5.11 3.61 0.36
CA LEU A 65 -6.17 4.19 -0.47
C LEU A 65 -7.54 3.56 -0.15
N LEU A 66 -7.61 2.23 -0.05
CA LEU A 66 -8.85 1.54 0.28
C LEU A 66 -9.29 1.85 1.73
N ALA A 67 -8.36 1.85 2.68
CA ALA A 67 -8.68 2.25 4.05
C ALA A 67 -9.17 3.70 4.13
N ALA A 68 -8.57 4.63 3.38
CA ALA A 68 -9.00 6.02 3.32
C ALA A 68 -10.43 6.17 2.75
N LEU A 69 -10.85 5.30 1.82
CA LEU A 69 -12.22 5.25 1.31
C LEU A 69 -13.23 4.69 2.33
N LEU A 70 -12.80 3.74 3.17
CA LEU A 70 -13.66 3.09 4.18
C LEU A 70 -13.71 3.86 5.50
N LEU A 71 -12.74 4.75 5.76
CA LEU A 71 -12.81 5.67 6.88
C LEU A 71 -14.07 6.52 6.70
N PRO A 72 -14.93 6.65 7.73
CA PRO A 72 -16.12 7.46 7.64
C PRO A 72 -15.73 8.85 7.13
N GLY A 73 -16.23 9.21 5.94
CA GLY A 73 -16.13 10.57 5.45
C GLY A 73 -16.61 11.50 6.54
N ARG A 74 -15.97 12.66 6.69
CA ARG A 74 -16.47 13.74 7.55
C ARG A 74 -17.81 14.21 6.97
N GLY A 75 -18.87 13.45 7.20
CA GLY A 75 -20.22 13.82 6.86
C GLY A 75 -20.51 15.14 7.54
N ALA A 76 -20.88 16.13 6.74
CA ALA A 76 -21.53 17.35 7.17
C ALA A 76 -22.59 17.01 8.25
N GLY A 77 -22.38 17.44 9.48
CA GLY A 77 -23.30 17.10 10.56
C GLY A 77 -22.69 17.18 11.94
N THR A 78 -22.28 18.38 12.34
CA THR A 78 -22.64 19.04 13.61
C THR A 78 -21.56 20.07 13.91
N ALA A 79 -21.96 21.33 13.88
CA ALA A 79 -21.25 22.40 14.56
C ALA A 79 -20.97 21.95 15.99
N ARG A 80 -19.75 21.50 16.26
CA ARG A 80 -19.20 21.39 17.61
C ARG A 80 -18.06 22.37 17.59
N GLY A 81 -18.19 23.45 18.37
CA GLY A 81 -17.23 24.55 18.47
C GLY A 81 -15.91 24.14 19.10
N THR A 82 -15.29 23.05 18.65
CA THR A 82 -13.91 22.73 18.94
C THR A 82 -13.05 23.48 17.94
N THR A 83 -12.12 24.28 18.44
CA THR A 83 -11.13 24.95 17.58
C THR A 83 -10.37 23.89 16.76
N PRO A 84 -9.95 24.19 15.52
CA PRO A 84 -9.14 23.27 14.70
C PRO A 84 -7.91 22.73 15.43
N GLU A 85 -7.41 23.50 16.40
CA GLU A 85 -6.28 23.18 17.27
C GLU A 85 -6.60 22.06 18.28
N ALA A 86 -7.83 22.04 18.84
CA ALA A 86 -8.30 20.97 19.72
C ALA A 86 -8.53 19.65 18.97
N ASP A 87 -9.02 19.71 17.72
CA ASP A 87 -9.16 18.55 16.84
C ASP A 87 -7.80 18.01 16.36
N ALA A 88 -6.79 18.88 16.23
CA ALA A 88 -5.43 18.50 15.84
C ALA A 88 -4.64 17.83 16.97
N ALA A 89 -4.92 18.19 18.24
CA ALA A 89 -4.36 17.57 19.43
C ALA A 89 -5.04 16.24 19.82
N ALA A 90 -6.19 15.92 19.21
CA ALA A 90 -6.91 14.69 19.52
C ALA A 90 -6.10 13.43 19.13
N PRO A 91 -6.00 12.42 20.02
CA PRO A 91 -5.23 11.21 19.76
C PRO A 91 -5.70 10.51 18.47
N THR A 92 -4.76 9.86 17.77
CA THR A 92 -5.07 9.05 16.58
C THR A 92 -6.14 8.03 16.93
N ARG A 93 -7.29 8.08 16.24
CA ARG A 93 -8.29 7.03 16.37
C ARG A 93 -7.60 5.71 16.07
N ARG A 94 -7.71 4.76 17.00
CA ARG A 94 -7.19 3.41 16.82
C ARG A 94 -7.73 2.84 15.49
N PRO A 95 -6.91 2.10 14.74
CA PRO A 95 -7.36 1.47 13.50
C PRO A 95 -8.55 0.57 13.79
N SER A 96 -9.68 0.84 13.12
CA SER A 96 -10.92 0.09 13.32
C SER A 96 -10.86 -1.23 12.58
N LEU A 97 -11.26 -2.33 13.23
CA LEU A 97 -11.39 -3.64 12.58
C LEU A 97 -12.34 -3.59 11.39
N ARG A 98 -13.35 -2.70 11.41
CA ARG A 98 -14.28 -2.48 10.28
C ARG A 98 -13.61 -1.93 9.02
N VAL A 99 -12.40 -1.38 9.16
CA VAL A 99 -11.59 -0.87 8.04
C VAL A 99 -10.47 -1.86 7.72
N VAL A 100 -9.74 -2.31 8.73
CA VAL A 100 -8.57 -3.17 8.54
C VAL A 100 -8.97 -4.52 7.92
N VAL A 101 -10.03 -5.17 8.42
CA VAL A 101 -10.41 -6.50 7.95
C VAL A 101 -10.79 -6.50 6.46
N PRO A 102 -11.70 -5.62 5.97
CA PRO A 102 -12.01 -5.57 4.54
C PRO A 102 -10.79 -5.28 3.66
N VAL A 103 -9.87 -4.42 4.12
CA VAL A 103 -8.66 -4.08 3.35
C VAL A 103 -7.71 -5.27 3.24
N VAL A 104 -7.52 -6.00 4.34
CA VAL A 104 -6.70 -7.22 4.36
C VAL A 104 -7.30 -8.28 3.45
N LEU A 105 -8.61 -8.50 3.52
CA LEU A 105 -9.31 -9.46 2.65
C LEU A 105 -9.24 -9.07 1.18
N ALA A 106 -9.39 -7.78 0.85
CA ALA A 106 -9.26 -7.28 -0.51
C ALA A 106 -7.83 -7.43 -1.04
N GLY A 107 -6.81 -7.16 -0.20
CA GLY A 107 -5.40 -7.37 -0.54
C GLY A 107 -5.09 -8.84 -0.83
N ALA A 108 -5.57 -9.75 0.03
CA ALA A 108 -5.43 -11.19 -0.16
C ALA A 108 -6.14 -11.66 -1.43
N ALA A 109 -7.37 -11.21 -1.68
CA ALA A 109 -8.13 -11.57 -2.87
C ALA A 109 -7.45 -11.09 -4.16
N LEU A 110 -6.97 -9.83 -4.18
CA LEU A 110 -6.24 -9.29 -5.32
C LEU A 110 -4.94 -10.05 -5.57
N SER A 111 -4.17 -10.33 -4.51
CA SER A 111 -2.91 -11.06 -4.66
C SER A 111 -3.14 -12.49 -5.15
N SER A 112 -4.13 -13.19 -4.60
CA SER A 112 -4.52 -14.52 -5.09
C SER A 112 -4.96 -14.48 -6.56
N ALA A 113 -5.69 -13.44 -6.97
CA ALA A 113 -6.10 -13.29 -8.37
C ALA A 113 -4.89 -13.06 -9.30
N VAL A 114 -3.88 -12.32 -8.86
CA VAL A 114 -2.61 -12.14 -9.59
C VAL A 114 -1.89 -13.48 -9.73
N GLU A 115 -1.70 -14.22 -8.63
CA GLU A 115 -1.04 -15.53 -8.64
C GLU A 115 -1.74 -16.53 -9.57
N LEU A 116 -3.07 -16.60 -9.49
CA LEU A 116 -3.87 -17.47 -10.35
C LEU A 116 -3.78 -17.06 -11.82
N SER A 117 -3.72 -15.75 -12.11
CA SER A 117 -3.54 -15.25 -13.46
C SER A 117 -2.16 -15.57 -14.02
N GLN A 118 -1.11 -15.43 -13.20
CA GLN A 118 0.24 -15.83 -13.57
C GLN A 118 0.31 -17.34 -13.84
N ALA A 119 -0.29 -18.15 -12.97
CA ALA A 119 -0.36 -19.61 -13.14
C ALA A 119 -1.07 -20.01 -14.45
N ALA A 120 -2.15 -19.30 -14.81
CA ALA A 120 -2.97 -19.62 -15.96
C ALA A 120 -2.37 -19.14 -17.29
N PHE A 121 -1.67 -17.99 -17.29
CA PHE A 121 -1.33 -17.28 -18.53
C PHE A 121 0.16 -16.99 -18.72
N LEU A 122 1.00 -17.12 -17.69
CA LEU A 122 2.42 -16.77 -17.73
C LEU A 122 3.28 -17.98 -17.35
N PRO A 123 3.59 -18.88 -18.29
CA PRO A 123 4.27 -20.16 -18.01
C PRO A 123 5.69 -19.99 -17.46
N THR A 124 6.29 -18.81 -17.58
CA THR A 124 7.61 -18.48 -17.02
C THR A 124 7.54 -17.92 -15.60
N ARG A 125 6.34 -17.69 -15.06
CA ARG A 125 6.12 -17.25 -13.68
C ARG A 125 5.80 -18.47 -12.81
N VAL A 126 6.42 -18.52 -11.64
CA VAL A 126 6.14 -19.52 -10.60
C VAL A 126 5.28 -18.85 -9.55
N PRO A 127 4.01 -19.26 -9.38
CA PRO A 127 3.16 -18.70 -8.34
C PRO A 127 3.65 -19.09 -6.94
N THR A 128 3.55 -18.20 -5.95
CA THR A 128 3.93 -18.50 -4.57
C THR A 128 2.91 -18.02 -3.54
N VAL A 129 2.66 -18.87 -2.54
CA VAL A 129 1.85 -18.48 -1.35
C VAL A 129 2.53 -17.35 -0.58
N VAL A 130 3.85 -17.29 -0.64
CA VAL A 130 4.65 -16.25 0.03
C VAL A 130 4.28 -14.87 -0.51
N ASP A 131 4.09 -14.73 -1.82
CA ASP A 131 3.71 -13.46 -2.44
C ASP A 131 2.33 -12.99 -1.97
N VAL A 132 1.36 -13.91 -1.89
CA VAL A 132 0.04 -13.63 -1.30
C VAL A 132 0.16 -13.12 0.13
N VAL A 133 0.97 -13.78 0.96
CA VAL A 133 1.17 -13.38 2.36
C VAL A 133 1.83 -12.00 2.45
N MET A 134 2.89 -11.75 1.68
CA MET A 134 3.63 -10.49 1.71
C MET A 134 2.80 -9.31 1.18
N ASN A 135 2.07 -9.50 0.08
CA ASN A 135 1.15 -8.51 -0.46
C ASN A 135 0.01 -8.20 0.52
N THR A 136 -0.54 -9.23 1.16
CA THR A 136 -1.58 -9.07 2.20
C THR A 136 -1.04 -8.29 3.41
N ALA A 137 0.20 -8.56 3.84
CA ALA A 137 0.85 -7.81 4.90
C ALA A 137 1.06 -6.33 4.51
N GLY A 138 1.44 -6.06 3.27
CA GLY A 138 1.52 -4.71 2.71
C GLY A 138 0.19 -3.95 2.79
N ALA A 139 -0.91 -4.61 2.39
CA ALA A 139 -2.25 -4.04 2.49
C ALA A 139 -2.64 -3.74 3.95
N ALA A 140 -2.30 -4.63 4.88
CA ALA A 140 -2.52 -4.42 6.31
C ALA A 140 -1.76 -3.20 6.83
N VAL A 141 -0.47 -3.07 6.50
CA VAL A 141 0.36 -1.90 6.86
C VAL A 141 -0.26 -0.63 6.30
N GLY A 142 -0.67 -0.61 5.03
CA GLY A 142 -1.37 0.53 4.43
C GLY A 142 -2.63 0.92 5.21
N ALA A 143 -3.44 -0.07 5.61
CA ALA A 143 -4.66 0.17 6.38
C ALA A 143 -4.38 0.79 7.75
N LEU A 144 -3.31 0.34 8.42
CA LEU A 144 -2.90 0.85 9.73
C LEU A 144 -2.37 2.28 9.66
N LEU A 145 -1.72 2.65 8.54
CA LEU A 145 -1.17 3.99 8.33
C LEU A 145 -2.21 5.03 7.87
N ALA A 146 -3.31 4.59 7.27
CA ALA A 146 -4.32 5.49 6.67
C ALA A 146 -4.86 6.59 7.62
N PRO A 147 -5.19 6.32 8.90
CA PRO A 147 -5.69 7.37 9.80
C PRO A 147 -4.68 8.51 10.03
N VAL A 148 -3.38 8.18 10.03
CA VAL A 148 -2.30 9.17 10.19
C VAL A 148 -2.13 9.94 8.89
N ALA A 149 -2.05 9.25 7.75
CA ALA A 149 -1.89 9.86 6.43
C ALA A 149 -3.02 10.87 6.12
N VAL A 150 -4.27 10.50 6.35
CA VAL A 150 -5.43 11.39 6.13
C VAL A 150 -5.36 12.65 7.01
N ARG A 151 -4.89 12.53 8.26
CA ARG A 151 -4.71 13.69 9.14
C ARG A 151 -3.60 14.62 8.66
N LEU A 152 -2.47 14.06 8.21
CA LEU A 152 -1.35 14.86 7.71
C LEU A 152 -1.73 15.60 6.43
N LEU A 153 -2.40 14.94 5.49
CA LEU A 153 -2.87 15.58 4.25
C LEU A 153 -3.87 16.70 4.52
N ALA A 154 -4.80 16.51 5.46
CA ALA A 154 -5.72 17.56 5.87
C ALA A 154 -5.05 18.80 6.49
N ARG A 155 -3.80 18.68 6.99
CA ARG A 155 -3.01 19.83 7.48
C ARG A 155 -2.32 20.59 6.34
N VAL A 156 -2.04 19.92 5.23
CA VAL A 156 -1.39 20.53 4.06
C VAL A 156 -2.36 21.41 3.26
N ASP A 157 -3.66 21.09 3.28
CA ASP A 157 -4.71 21.85 2.56
C ASP A 157 -5.11 23.20 3.23
N LEU A 158 -4.44 23.66 4.30
CA LEU A 158 -4.80 24.89 5.04
C LEU A 158 -3.68 25.94 5.22
N PRO A 159 -3.11 26.48 4.13
CA PRO A 159 -2.60 27.85 4.17
C PRO A 159 -3.14 28.67 2.98
N GLY A 160 -4.33 29.27 3.13
CA GLY A 160 -4.72 30.42 2.29
C GLY A 160 -6.17 30.54 1.81
N ALA A 161 -6.98 29.47 1.82
CA ALA A 161 -8.27 29.48 1.12
C ALA A 161 -9.47 30.15 1.85
N ARG A 162 -9.24 30.90 2.94
CA ARG A 162 -10.33 31.60 3.68
C ARG A 162 -9.99 33.04 4.08
N ARG A 163 -9.40 33.80 3.16
CA ARG A 163 -9.42 35.26 3.22
C ARG A 163 -9.97 35.79 1.89
N ARG A 164 -11.28 35.95 1.82
CA ARG A 164 -12.02 37.01 1.09
C ARG A 164 -13.51 36.80 1.32
#